data_AF-A0A3B8MZB9-F1
#
_entry.id   AF-A0A3B8MZB9-F1
#
_cell.length_a   1.000
_cell.length_b   1.000
_cell.length_c   1.000
_cell.angle_alpha   90.00
_cell.angle_beta   90.00
_cell.angle_gamma   90.00
#
_symmetry.space_group_name_H-M   'P 1'
#
loop_
_entity.id
_entity.type
_entity.pdbx_description
1 polymer ?
#
loop_
_entity_poly.entity_id
_entity_poly.type
_entity_poly.pdbx_seq_one_letter_code
_entity_poly.pdbx_strand_id
1 'polypeptide(L)'
;DVVITNPTHLAVALMYDSNVNDAPVVIAKGQDMIALRMKEEAKKLNIPIVENKPLAQALYRSTEIGDMIPPELYQAVAEVLAYVYSLKGE
;
A
#
# COMPACT_ATOMS: atom_id res chain seq x y z
N ASP A 1 -6.94 -2.22 -0.77
CA ASP A 1 -6.62 -3.52 -0.13
C ASP A 1 -5.64 -3.45 1.02
N VAL A 2 -4.58 -2.65 0.91
CA VAL A 2 -3.56 -2.54 1.95
C VAL A 2 -3.01 -1.12 2.03
N VAL A 3 -2.60 -0.68 3.22
CA VAL A 3 -1.81 0.54 3.41
C VAL A 3 -0.41 0.16 3.88
N ILE A 4 0.61 0.51 3.10
CA ILE A 4 2.02 0.26 3.40
C ILE A 4 2.62 1.51 4.04
N THR A 5 3.25 1.37 5.21
CA THR A 5 3.71 2.54 5.98
C THR A 5 5.20 2.54 6.29
N ASN A 6 5.78 3.75 6.30
CA ASN A 6 6.99 4.11 7.03
C ASN A 6 6.52 4.88 8.28
N PRO A 7 6.62 4.31 9.50
CA PRO A 7 5.75 4.55 10.66
C PRO A 7 5.15 5.94 10.86
N THR A 8 5.99 6.98 10.88
CA THR A 8 5.61 8.36 11.18
C THR A 8 5.71 9.28 9.98
N HIS A 9 6.18 8.76 8.84
CA HIS A 9 6.59 9.58 7.72
C HIS A 9 5.77 9.34 6.46
N LEU A 10 5.47 8.09 6.10
CA LEU A 10 4.82 7.80 4.82
C LEU A 10 3.71 6.77 4.97
N ALA A 11 2.65 6.93 4.19
CA ALA A 11 1.63 5.93 3.95
C ALA A 11 1.32 5.89 2.45
N VAL A 12 1.27 4.69 1.88
CA VAL A 12 0.84 4.45 0.49
C VAL A 12 -0.26 3.41 0.52
N ALA A 13 -1.42 3.75 -0.01
CA ALA A 13 -2.55 2.83 -0.14
C ALA A 13 -2.55 2.21 -1.53
N LEU A 14 -2.62 0.88 -1.57
CA LEU A 14 -2.69 0.09 -2.78
C LEU A 14 -4.05 -0.58 -2.91
N MET A 15 -4.53 -0.65 -4.14
CA MET A 15 -5.69 -1.41 -4.55
C MET A 15 -5.28 -2.40 -5.64
N TYR A 16 -5.74 -3.64 -5.53
CA TYR A 16 -5.48 -4.67 -6.53
C TYR A 16 -6.80 -5.35 -6.91
N ASP A 17 -7.13 -5.26 -8.19
CA ASP A 17 -8.22 -6.02 -8.80
C ASP A 17 -7.60 -6.94 -9.85
N SER A 18 -7.56 -8.23 -9.55
CA SER A 18 -6.97 -9.25 -10.41
C SER A 18 -7.73 -9.50 -11.71
N ASN A 19 -8.97 -9.01 -11.83
CA ASN A 19 -9.76 -9.16 -13.06
C ASN A 19 -9.55 -7.99 -14.02
N VAL A 20 -9.02 -6.86 -13.54
CA VAL A 20 -8.99 -5.60 -14.28
C VAL A 20 -7.58 -5.09 -14.50
N ASN A 21 -6.67 -5.29 -13.53
CA ASN A 21 -5.34 -4.69 -13.55
C ASN A 21 -4.23 -5.74 -13.55
N ASP A 22 -3.22 -5.53 -14.39
CA ASP A 22 -2.01 -6.36 -14.43
C ASP A 22 -1.13 -6.18 -13.19
N ALA A 23 -1.30 -5.06 -12.48
CA ALA A 23 -0.56 -4.74 -11.26
C ALA A 23 -1.40 -3.91 -10.27
N PRO A 24 -1.06 -3.93 -8.96
CA PRO A 24 -1.68 -3.05 -7.97
C PRO A 24 -1.54 -1.57 -8.35
N VAL A 25 -2.61 -0.81 -8.09
CA VAL A 25 -2.71 0.62 -8.35
C VAL A 25 -2.57 1.40 -7.06
N VAL A 26 -1.85 2.51 -7.12
CA VAL A 26 -1.70 3.44 -6.00
C VAL A 26 -2.90 4.37 -5.95
N ILE A 27 -3.75 4.22 -4.93
CA ILE A 27 -5.00 5.00 -4.80
C ILE A 27 -4.86 6.21 -3.88
N ALA A 28 -3.88 6.20 -2.98
CA ALA A 28 -3.58 7.33 -2.12
C ALA A 28 -2.13 7.29 -1.64
N LYS A 29 -1.55 8.47 -1.43
CA LYS A 29 -0.22 8.66 -0.86
C LYS A 29 -0.25 9.81 0.12
N GLY A 30 0.48 9.67 1.22
CA GLY A 30 0.53 10.68 2.25
C GLY A 30 1.89 10.72 2.93
N GLN A 31 2.29 11.91 3.33
CA GLN A 31 3.46 12.17 4.16
C GLN A 31 3.04 12.84 5.48
N ASP A 32 3.79 12.55 6.55
CA ASP A 32 3.66 13.13 7.88
C ASP A 32 2.19 13.15 8.37
N MET A 33 1.57 14.32 8.50
CA MET A 33 0.18 14.45 8.96
C MET A 33 -0.84 13.70 8.08
N ILE A 34 -0.62 13.66 6.77
CA ILE A 34 -1.50 12.92 5.86
C ILE A 34 -1.32 11.42 6.08
N ALA A 35 -0.09 10.95 6.27
CA ALA A 35 0.19 9.55 6.56
C ALA A 35 -0.47 9.08 7.86
N LEU A 36 -0.44 9.92 8.90
CA LEU A 36 -1.12 9.65 10.17
C LEU A 36 -2.64 9.53 9.98
N ARG A 37 -3.27 10.47 9.28
CA ARG A 37 -4.70 10.42 8.98
C ARG A 37 -5.08 9.20 8.15
N MET A 38 -4.29 8.84 7.14
CA MET A 38 -4.52 7.63 6.34
C MET A 38 -4.50 6.37 7.19
N LYS A 39 -3.57 6.27 8.16
CA LYS A 39 -3.51 5.14 9.09
C LYS A 39 -4.73 5.09 10.01
N GLU A 40 -5.19 6.23 10.51
CA GLU A 40 -6.40 6.31 11.34
C GLU A 40 -7.64 5.86 10.56
N GLU A 41 -7.82 6.36 9.34
CA GLU A 41 -8.94 5.96 8.48
C GLU A 41 -8.86 4.49 8.07
N ALA A 42 -7.66 3.99 7.72
CA ALA A 42 -7.46 2.58 7.41
C ALA A 42 -7.85 1.66 8.57
N LYS A 43 -7.52 2.04 9.82
CA LYS A 43 -7.97 1.31 11.01
C LYS A 43 -9.49 1.30 11.16
N LYS A 44 -10.14 2.45 10.97
CA LYS A 44 -11.62 2.56 11.07
C LYS A 44 -12.32 1.69 10.04
N LEU A 45 -11.76 1.58 8.84
CA LEU A 45 -12.28 0.80 7.73
C LEU A 45 -11.85 -0.68 7.76
N ASN A 46 -11.11 -1.11 8.79
CA ASN A 46 -10.50 -2.44 8.88
C ASN A 46 -9.63 -2.79 7.65
N ILE A 47 -8.98 -1.78 7.06
CA ILE A 47 -8.00 -1.97 5.99
C ILE A 47 -6.67 -2.37 6.64
N PRO A 48 -6.08 -3.50 6.23
CA PRO A 48 -4.77 -3.95 6.69
C PRO A 48 -3.69 -2.88 6.51
N ILE A 49 -2.89 -2.67 7.56
CA ILE A 49 -1.75 -1.76 7.56
C ILE A 49 -0.49 -2.60 7.75
N VAL A 50 0.43 -2.51 6.79
CA VAL A 50 1.69 -3.27 6.81
C VAL A 50 2.85 -2.28 6.90
N GLU A 51 3.65 -2.42 7.95
CA GLU A 51 4.85 -1.61 8.11
C GLU A 51 5.99 -2.19 7.27
N ASN A 52 6.43 -1.44 6.27
CA ASN A 52 7.60 -1.78 5.47
C ASN A 52 8.25 -0.48 4.97
N LYS A 53 9.22 0.02 5.72
CA LYS A 53 9.87 1.31 5.46
C LYS A 53 10.54 1.38 4.07
N PRO A 54 11.35 0.40 3.64
CA PRO A 54 11.95 0.42 2.29
C PRO A 54 10.90 0.46 1.17
N LEU A 55 9.86 -0.37 1.26
CA LEU A 55 8.81 -0.45 0.24
C LEU A 55 7.96 0.82 0.21
N ALA A 56 7.55 1.34 1.37
CA ALA A 56 6.81 2.60 1.46
C ALA A 56 7.60 3.75 0.84
N GLN A 57 8.91 3.82 1.08
CA GLN A 57 9.79 4.82 0.48
C GLN A 57 9.94 4.65 -1.04
N ALA A 58 10.08 3.42 -1.52
CA ALA A 58 10.19 3.13 -2.94
C ALA A 58 8.90 3.53 -3.67
N LEU A 59 7.76 3.01 -3.23
CA LEU A 59 6.44 3.38 -3.76
C LEU A 59 6.18 4.88 -3.68
N TYR A 60 6.59 5.53 -2.58
CA TYR A 60 6.38 6.97 -2.45
C TYR A 60 7.19 7.78 -3.48
N ARG A 61 8.38 7.33 -3.87
CA ARG A 61 9.24 8.05 -4.81
C ARG A 61 9.00 7.69 -6.28
N SER A 62 8.53 6.48 -6.57
CA SER A 62 8.51 5.93 -7.93
C SER A 62 7.13 5.90 -8.60
N THR A 63 6.09 6.45 -7.97
CA THR A 63 4.73 6.44 -8.52
C THR A 63 4.00 7.75 -8.22
N GLU A 64 2.89 8.01 -8.89
CA GLU A 64 1.87 8.98 -8.50
C GLU A 64 0.56 8.29 -8.12
N ILE A 65 -0.44 9.06 -7.69
CA ILE A 65 -1.79 8.53 -7.45
C ILE A 65 -2.44 8.22 -8.81
N GLY A 66 -2.99 7.01 -8.93
CA GLY A 66 -3.57 6.47 -10.16
C GLY A 66 -2.59 5.57 -10.94
N ASP A 67 -1.30 5.61 -10.63
CA ASP A 67 -0.31 4.77 -11.29
C ASP A 67 -0.39 3.32 -10.81
N MET A 68 -0.17 2.40 -11.74
CA MET A 68 0.24 1.04 -11.40
C MET A 68 1.63 1.06 -10.77
N ILE A 69 1.88 0.16 -9.83
CA ILE A 69 3.22 -0.02 -9.29
C ILE A 69 4.20 -0.40 -10.42
N PRO A 70 5.49 -0.05 -10.31
CA PRO A 70 6.48 -0.39 -11.31
C PRO A 70 6.95 -1.86 -11.14
N PRO A 71 7.38 -2.54 -12.22
CA PRO A 71 7.77 -3.95 -12.21
C PRO A 71 8.79 -4.33 -11.15
N GLU A 72 9.73 -3.43 -10.83
CA GLU A 72 10.79 -3.65 -9.84
C GLU A 72 10.24 -3.83 -8.42
N LEU A 73 9.00 -3.37 -8.17
CA LEU A 73 8.33 -3.48 -6.88
C LEU A 73 7.30 -4.62 -6.84
N TYR A 74 7.09 -5.35 -7.93
CA TYR A 74 6.07 -6.40 -7.99
C TYR A 74 6.26 -7.47 -6.93
N GLN A 75 7.48 -7.99 -6.79
CA GLN A 75 7.74 -9.05 -5.81
C GLN A 75 7.44 -8.57 -4.39
N ALA A 76 7.97 -7.42 -4.00
CA ALA A 76 7.79 -6.89 -2.65
C ALA A 76 6.32 -6.58 -2.33
N VAL A 77 5.56 -6.06 -3.31
CA VAL A 77 4.12 -5.82 -3.14
C VAL A 77 3.33 -7.13 -3.11
N ALA A 78 3.69 -8.12 -3.93
CA ALA A 78 3.03 -9.43 -3.95
C ALA A 78 3.20 -10.15 -2.60
N GLU A 79 4.39 -10.10 -2.00
CA GLU A 79 4.63 -10.66 -0.66
C GLU A 79 3.75 -9.99 0.40
N VAL A 80 3.59 -8.67 0.34
CA VAL A 80 2.69 -7.92 1.24
C VAL A 80 1.24 -8.30 1.03
N LEU A 81 0.77 -8.40 -0.21
CA LEU A 81 -0.61 -8.77 -0.52
C LEU A 81 -0.90 -10.22 -0.11
N ALA A 82 0.02 -11.15 -0.37
CA ALA A 82 -0.10 -12.54 0.05
C ALA A 82 -0.19 -12.65 1.58
N TYR A 83 0.63 -11.90 2.31
CA TYR A 83 0.53 -11.81 3.77
C TYR A 83 -0.86 -11.31 4.20
N VAL A 84 -1.32 -10.22 3.60
CA VAL A 84 -2.63 -9.62 3.93
C VAL A 84 -3.80 -10.58 3.64
N TYR A 85 -3.79 -11.29 2.51
CA TYR A 85 -4.84 -12.25 2.19
C TYR A 85 -4.82 -13.47 3.11
N SER A 86 -3.63 -13.96 3.48
CA SER A 86 -3.50 -15.05 4.46
C SER A 86 -4.11 -14.72 5.82
N LEU A 87 -4.08 -13.45 6.23
CA LEU A 87 -4.72 -12.98 7.47
C LEU A 87 -6.23 -12.90 7.36
N LYS A 88 -6.77 -12.69 6.16
CA LYS A 88 -8.22 -12.62 5.91
C LYS A 88 -8.87 -13.99 5.76
N GLY A 89 -8.09 -15.06 5.64
CA GLY A 89 -8.60 -16.42 5.50
C GLY A 89 -9.21 -16.72 4.13
N GLU A 90 -8.79 -15.97 3.11
CA GLU A 90 -9.08 -16.21 1.69
C GLU A 90 -7.92 -16.91 0.99
#